data_AF-Q2GN70-F1
#
_entry.id   AF-Q2GN70-F1
#
_cell.length_a   1.000
_cell.length_b   1.000
_cell.length_c   1.000
_cell.angle_alpha   90.00
_cell.angle_beta   90.00
_cell.angle_gamma   90.00
#
_symmetry.space_group_name_H-M   'P 1'
#
loop_
_entity.id
_entity.type
_entity.pdbx_description
1 polymer ?
#
loop_
_entity_poly.entity_id
_entity_poly.type
_entity_poly.pdbx_seq_one_letter_code
_entity_poly.pdbx_strand_id
1 'polypeptide(L)'
;MTTNSFGVEIDGKGVHGAVPTKDCTDESHACKPSAITRFNATSLSNTATAFHDILPNEELTISYAEFGLPSTARQRSLRKWGFTCTCALCSLPAAELAASDERRTRVSRLGKEVIELVTHGGSREDLRTAAELYAEAVDAVREEGLVPHLGGHYQVLGQLWAAAGEVERGREWVRRGKVETEGFEGVWG
;
A
#
# COMPACT_ATOMS: atom_id res chain seq x y z
N MET A 1 10.78 24.95 3.89
CA MET A 1 10.67 23.68 4.61
C MET A 1 10.00 22.68 3.65
N THR A 2 10.77 21.75 3.08
CA THR A 2 10.29 20.85 2.00
C THR A 2 10.30 19.36 2.39
N THR A 3 10.88 19.00 3.54
CA THR A 3 11.12 17.60 3.95
C THR A 3 10.16 17.08 5.02
N ASN A 4 9.35 17.94 5.64
CA ASN A 4 8.44 17.57 6.74
C ASN A 4 6.97 17.85 6.41
N SER A 5 6.64 17.88 5.12
CA SER A 5 5.26 18.06 4.65
C SER A 5 4.71 16.76 4.08
N PHE A 6 3.42 16.53 4.34
CA PHE A 6 2.63 15.46 3.76
C PHE A 6 1.45 16.06 2.99
N GLY A 7 1.04 15.38 1.91
CA GLY A 7 -0.15 15.77 1.17
C GLY A 7 -1.40 15.44 1.99
N VAL A 8 -2.31 16.39 2.11
CA VAL A 8 -3.64 16.16 2.68
C VAL A 8 -4.69 16.74 1.74
N GLU A 9 -5.90 16.19 1.79
CA GLU A 9 -7.06 16.75 1.10
C GLU A 9 -8.00 17.36 2.12
N ILE A 10 -8.34 18.64 1.95
CA ILE A 10 -9.31 19.37 2.77
C ILE A 10 -10.31 20.02 1.82
N ASP A 11 -11.59 19.73 1.98
CA ASP A 11 -12.68 20.20 1.10
C ASP A 11 -12.41 19.96 -0.39
N GLY A 12 -11.91 18.78 -0.74
CA GLY A 12 -11.59 18.39 -2.13
C GLY A 12 -10.39 19.12 -2.73
N LYS A 13 -9.63 19.87 -1.93
CA LYS A 13 -8.42 20.56 -2.35
C LYS A 13 -7.19 19.89 -1.74
N GLY A 14 -6.25 19.51 -2.60
CA GLY A 14 -4.93 19.07 -2.17
C GLY A 14 -4.17 20.24 -1.53
N VAL A 15 -3.82 20.10 -0.26
CA VAL A 15 -2.98 21.05 0.48
C VAL A 15 -1.82 20.31 1.13
N HIS A 16 -0.75 21.03 1.44
CA HIS A 16 0.39 20.45 2.16
C HIS A 16 0.22 20.69 3.66
N GLY A 17 -0.01 19.61 4.41
CA GLY A 17 0.10 19.62 5.85
C GLY A 17 1.57 19.53 6.26
N ALA A 18 1.97 20.24 7.30
CA ALA A 18 3.26 20.03 7.95
C ALA A 18 2.98 19.80 9.43
N VAL A 19 3.34 18.63 9.94
CA VAL A 19 3.42 18.41 11.37
C VAL A 19 4.89 18.51 11.70
N PRO A 20 5.35 19.58 12.37
CA PRO A 20 6.73 19.70 12.80
C PRO A 20 6.95 18.71 13.96
N THR A 21 7.17 17.44 13.65
CA THR A 21 7.77 16.51 14.60
C THR A 21 9.29 16.67 14.47
N LYS A 22 9.95 16.80 15.62
CA LYS A 22 11.41 16.83 15.74
C LYS A 22 12.06 15.51 15.27
N ASP A 23 11.25 14.46 15.13
CA ASP A 23 11.69 13.08 14.97
C ASP A 23 11.42 12.50 13.56
N CYS A 24 10.91 13.30 12.62
CA CYS A 24 10.84 12.92 11.20
C CYS A 24 12.17 13.28 10.53
N THR A 25 13.14 12.38 10.64
CA THR A 25 14.44 12.48 9.99
C THR A 25 14.48 11.57 8.75
N ASP A 26 15.60 11.58 8.01
CA ASP A 26 15.80 10.66 6.88
C ASP A 26 15.72 9.18 7.34
N GLU A 27 16.07 8.91 8.61
CA GLU A 27 15.97 7.58 9.24
C GLU A 27 14.52 7.10 9.44
N SER A 28 13.53 8.01 9.45
CA SER A 28 12.12 7.62 9.60
C SER A 28 11.54 6.93 8.35
N HIS A 29 12.33 6.80 7.26
CA HIS A 29 11.90 6.09 6.06
C HIS A 29 12.32 4.62 6.02
N ALA A 30 11.35 3.74 5.75
CA ALA A 30 11.63 2.40 5.23
C ALA A 30 10.72 2.04 4.05
N CYS A 31 11.27 1.33 3.06
CA CYS A 31 10.50 0.81 1.91
C CYS A 31 9.58 -0.36 2.29
N LYS A 32 9.77 -0.93 3.48
CA LYS A 32 8.86 -1.84 4.19
C LYS A 32 8.70 -1.29 5.61
N PRO A 33 7.79 -0.31 5.81
CA PRO A 33 7.70 0.45 7.06
C PRO A 33 7.05 -0.36 8.18
N SER A 34 7.25 0.09 9.42
CA SER A 34 6.55 -0.45 10.59
C SER A 34 5.17 0.16 10.81
N ALA A 35 4.89 1.35 10.24
CA ALA A 35 3.60 2.02 10.35
C ALA A 35 3.10 2.67 9.04
N ILE A 36 1.78 2.88 8.95
CA ILE A 36 1.12 3.72 7.92
C ILE A 36 0.66 4.99 8.60
N THR A 37 0.78 6.12 7.91
CA THR A 37 0.14 7.36 8.32
C THR A 37 -1.17 7.56 7.57
N ARG A 38 -2.21 8.00 8.31
CA ARG A 38 -3.48 8.45 7.74
C ARG A 38 -3.85 9.79 8.34
N PHE A 39 -4.20 10.72 7.48
CA PHE A 39 -4.73 12.01 7.87
C PHE A 39 -6.27 11.98 7.87
N ASN A 40 -6.87 12.38 8.99
CA ASN A 40 -8.30 12.59 9.11
C ASN A 40 -8.59 14.09 8.96
N ALA A 41 -9.25 14.48 7.87
CA ALA A 41 -9.56 15.87 7.58
C ALA A 41 -10.62 16.47 8.51
N THR A 42 -11.48 15.64 9.11
CA THR A 42 -12.53 16.09 10.04
C THR A 42 -11.95 16.43 11.41
N SER A 43 -11.11 15.56 11.98
CA SER A 43 -10.44 15.81 13.26
C SER A 43 -9.13 16.59 13.12
N LEU A 44 -8.67 16.83 11.89
CA LEU A 44 -7.37 17.43 11.57
C LEU A 44 -6.18 16.71 12.24
N SER A 45 -6.28 15.39 12.39
CA SER A 45 -5.27 14.57 13.05
C SER A 45 -4.55 13.66 12.07
N ASN A 46 -3.26 13.48 12.25
CA ASN A 46 -2.47 12.46 11.56
C ASN A 46 -2.19 11.30 12.53
N THR A 47 -2.56 10.09 12.14
CA THR A 47 -2.39 8.89 12.97
C THR A 47 -1.40 7.96 12.29
N ALA A 48 -0.41 7.48 13.04
CA ALA A 48 0.47 6.40 12.62
C ALA A 48 0.00 5.09 13.25
N THR A 49 -0.27 4.08 12.44
CA THR A 49 -0.74 2.76 12.89
C THR A 49 0.28 1.71 12.52
N ALA A 50 0.78 0.98 13.52
CA ALA A 50 1.69 -0.14 13.31
C ALA A 50 0.96 -1.36 12.75
N PHE A 51 1.67 -2.21 11.98
CA PHE A 51 1.12 -3.46 11.44
C PHE A 51 1.72 -4.72 12.05
N HIS A 52 2.69 -4.54 12.93
CA HIS A 52 3.34 -5.57 13.70
C HIS A 52 3.74 -5.00 15.05
N ASP A 53 4.04 -5.88 16.00
CA ASP A 53 4.53 -5.47 17.31
C ASP A 53 5.89 -4.79 17.15
N ILE A 54 5.97 -3.50 17.49
CA ILE A 54 7.22 -2.73 17.52
C ILE A 54 7.92 -3.04 18.84
N LEU A 55 9.08 -3.66 18.78
CA LEU A 55 9.83 -4.04 19.98
C LEU A 55 10.50 -2.82 20.63
N PRO A 56 10.84 -2.87 21.94
CA PRO A 56 11.62 -1.82 22.57
C PRO A 56 12.92 -1.52 21.81
N ASN A 57 13.14 -0.25 21.47
CA ASN A 57 14.25 0.26 20.67
C ASN A 57 14.21 -0.08 19.17
N GLU A 58 13.14 -0.69 18.66
CA GLU A 58 12.87 -0.70 17.22
C GLU A 58 12.43 0.69 16.77
N GLU A 59 12.98 1.15 15.67
CA GLU A 59 12.64 2.44 15.10
C GLU A 59 11.25 2.41 14.44
N LEU A 60 10.43 3.42 14.74
CA LEU A 60 9.17 3.63 14.05
C LEU A 60 9.43 4.25 12.69
N THR A 61 9.01 3.58 11.61
CA THR A 61 9.28 3.99 10.23
C THR A 61 7.99 4.07 9.41
N ILE A 62 7.98 4.98 8.44
CA ILE A 62 6.90 5.18 7.46
C ILE A 62 7.48 5.19 6.03
N SER A 63 6.64 4.99 5.01
CA SER A 63 7.12 5.05 3.61
C SER A 63 6.90 6.44 3.00
N TYR A 64 7.96 7.03 2.45
CA TYR A 64 7.90 8.25 1.62
C TYR A 64 7.82 7.93 0.12
N ALA A 65 8.02 6.66 -0.24
CA ALA A 65 7.90 6.15 -1.59
C ALA A 65 6.50 5.57 -1.79
N GLU A 66 6.01 5.63 -3.03
CA GLU A 66 4.79 4.93 -3.41
C GLU A 66 4.95 3.42 -3.20
N PHE A 67 3.88 2.78 -2.73
CA PHE A 67 3.87 1.34 -2.51
C PHE A 67 3.96 0.59 -3.84
N GLY A 68 4.63 -0.57 -3.82
CA GLY A 68 4.75 -1.43 -5.00
C GLY A 68 5.80 -1.03 -6.04
N LEU A 69 6.62 0.00 -5.80
CA LEU A 69 7.72 0.35 -6.71
C LEU A 69 8.92 -0.61 -6.59
N PRO A 70 9.60 -1.00 -7.69
CA PRO A 70 10.87 -1.73 -7.65
C PRO A 70 12.03 -0.87 -7.13
N SER A 71 13.14 -1.49 -6.72
CA SER A 71 14.23 -0.87 -5.96
C SER A 71 14.79 0.39 -6.62
N THR A 72 15.05 0.33 -7.93
CA THR A 72 15.56 1.47 -8.71
C THR A 72 14.57 2.63 -8.76
N ALA A 73 13.27 2.34 -8.85
CA ALA A 73 12.21 3.35 -8.84
C ALA A 73 12.03 3.94 -7.44
N ARG A 74 12.11 3.13 -6.37
CA ARG A 74 12.10 3.61 -4.97
C ARG A 74 13.26 4.57 -4.72
N GLN A 75 14.49 4.17 -5.07
CA GLN A 75 15.67 5.04 -4.90
C GLN A 75 15.51 6.35 -5.67
N ARG A 76 15.01 6.28 -6.91
CA ARG A 76 14.76 7.48 -7.72
C ARG A 76 13.71 8.39 -7.09
N SER A 77 12.59 7.86 -6.61
CA SER A 77 11.52 8.65 -5.99
C SER A 77 11.98 9.30 -4.68
N LEU A 78 12.96 8.70 -4.01
CA LEU A 78 13.50 9.21 -2.74
C LEU A 78 14.55 10.31 -2.90
N ARG A 79 15.15 10.47 -4.09
CA ARG A 79 16.13 11.54 -4.36
C ARG A 79 15.61 12.95 -4.04
N LYS A 80 14.30 13.18 -4.15
CA LYS A 80 13.66 14.46 -3.79
C LYS A 80 13.81 14.83 -2.31
N TRP A 81 14.05 13.85 -1.45
CA TRP A 81 14.28 14.02 -0.01
C TRP A 81 15.76 14.21 0.33
N GLY A 82 16.67 14.03 -0.63
CA GLY A 82 18.10 14.29 -0.42
C GLY A 82 18.92 13.13 0.14
N PHE A 83 18.34 11.93 0.31
CA PHE A 83 19.05 10.75 0.82
C PHE A 83 19.00 9.54 -0.12
N THR A 84 19.83 8.53 0.17
CA THR A 84 19.80 7.19 -0.46
C THR A 84 19.30 6.19 0.56
N CYS A 85 18.26 5.42 0.23
CA CYS A 85 17.66 4.49 1.18
C CYS A 85 18.54 3.26 1.40
N THR A 86 18.81 2.93 2.65
CA THR A 86 19.59 1.76 3.07
C THR A 86 18.81 0.83 3.99
N CYS A 87 17.47 0.96 4.01
CA CYS A 87 16.59 0.12 4.83
C CYS A 87 16.80 -1.38 4.54
N ALA A 88 16.34 -2.25 5.45
CA ALA A 88 16.51 -3.70 5.33
C ALA A 88 16.12 -4.27 3.94
N LEU A 89 15.04 -3.75 3.35
CA LEU A 89 14.62 -4.14 2.00
C LEU A 89 15.60 -3.70 0.91
N CYS A 90 16.14 -2.49 0.98
CA CYS A 90 17.10 -1.98 0.00
C CYS A 90 18.50 -2.56 0.16
N SER A 91 18.81 -3.08 1.36
CA SER A 91 20.09 -3.71 1.71
C SER A 91 20.06 -5.25 1.57
N LEU A 92 18.99 -5.83 1.03
CA LEU A 92 18.92 -7.27 0.75
C LEU A 92 20.01 -7.73 -0.22
N PRO A 93 20.44 -9.00 -0.14
CA PRO A 93 21.27 -9.61 -1.16
C PRO A 93 20.66 -9.47 -2.56
N ALA A 94 21.50 -9.35 -3.59
CA ALA A 94 21.05 -9.04 -4.96
C ALA A 94 19.95 -9.99 -5.48
N ALA A 95 20.03 -11.29 -5.17
CA ALA A 95 19.03 -12.27 -5.57
C ALA A 95 17.66 -12.05 -4.89
N GLU A 96 17.66 -11.74 -3.58
CA GLU A 96 16.44 -11.49 -2.82
C GLU A 96 15.80 -10.16 -3.20
N LEU A 97 16.64 -9.13 -3.43
CA LEU A 97 16.19 -7.84 -3.95
C LEU A 97 15.56 -7.97 -5.33
N ALA A 98 16.16 -8.76 -6.23
CA ALA A 98 15.61 -9.04 -7.55
C ALA A 98 14.25 -9.77 -7.46
N ALA A 99 14.10 -10.74 -6.56
CA ALA A 99 12.83 -11.42 -6.32
C ALA A 99 11.74 -10.46 -5.78
N SER A 100 12.10 -9.53 -4.89
CA SER A 100 11.19 -8.47 -4.43
C SER A 100 10.76 -7.56 -5.58
N ASP A 101 11.72 -7.15 -6.41
CA ASP A 101 11.44 -6.30 -7.56
C ASP A 101 10.56 -6.98 -8.60
N GLU A 102 10.71 -8.29 -8.79
CA GLU A 102 9.85 -9.09 -9.65
C GLU A 102 8.41 -9.13 -9.13
N ARG A 103 8.21 -9.43 -7.84
CA ARG A 103 6.87 -9.43 -7.22
C ARG A 103 6.20 -8.07 -7.36
N ARG A 104 6.91 -7.00 -7.05
CA ARG A 104 6.41 -5.61 -7.15
C ARG A 104 6.07 -5.22 -8.59
N THR A 105 6.91 -5.59 -9.54
CA THR A 105 6.65 -5.37 -10.97
C THR A 105 5.43 -6.15 -11.43
N ARG A 106 5.27 -7.40 -10.97
CA ARG A 106 4.11 -8.25 -11.26
C ARG A 106 2.82 -7.62 -10.75
N VAL A 107 2.79 -7.13 -9.51
CA VAL A 107 1.62 -6.41 -8.95
C VAL A 107 1.25 -5.21 -9.84
N SER A 108 2.22 -4.39 -10.21
CA SER A 108 1.96 -3.20 -11.05
C SER A 108 1.44 -3.58 -12.44
N ARG A 109 2.01 -4.61 -13.06
CA ARG A 109 1.60 -5.11 -14.38
C ARG A 109 0.17 -5.65 -14.34
N LEU A 110 -0.13 -6.57 -13.43
CA LEU A 110 -1.46 -7.17 -13.29
C LEU A 110 -2.52 -6.11 -12.96
N GLY A 111 -2.18 -5.14 -12.10
CA GLY A 111 -3.08 -4.03 -11.80
C GLY A 111 -3.46 -3.21 -13.04
N LYS A 112 -2.53 -2.97 -13.96
CA LYS A 112 -2.80 -2.27 -15.24
C LYS A 112 -3.70 -3.10 -16.15
N GLU A 113 -3.41 -4.40 -16.31
CA GLU A 113 -4.22 -5.30 -17.13
C GLU A 113 -5.67 -5.38 -16.61
N VAL A 114 -5.85 -5.44 -15.29
CA VAL A 114 -7.18 -5.39 -14.66
C VAL A 114 -7.90 -4.07 -14.95
N ILE A 115 -7.20 -2.93 -14.84
CA ILE A 115 -7.78 -1.62 -15.18
C ILE A 115 -8.21 -1.58 -16.65
N GLU A 116 -7.39 -2.08 -17.57
CA GLU A 116 -7.71 -2.13 -19.00
C GLU A 116 -8.98 -2.97 -19.27
N LEU A 117 -9.06 -4.18 -18.68
CA LEU A 117 -10.23 -5.06 -18.81
C LEU A 117 -11.51 -4.41 -18.25
N VAL A 118 -11.43 -3.75 -17.10
CA VAL A 118 -12.58 -3.11 -16.46
C VAL A 118 -13.00 -1.82 -17.19
N THR A 119 -12.05 -1.08 -17.76
CA THR A 119 -12.32 0.23 -18.41
C THR A 119 -12.81 0.08 -19.83
N HIS A 120 -12.22 -0.85 -20.60
CA HIS A 120 -12.49 -1.01 -22.02
C HIS A 120 -13.30 -2.26 -22.36
N GLY A 121 -13.37 -3.21 -21.43
CA GLY A 121 -14.28 -4.35 -21.49
C GLY A 121 -15.48 -4.17 -20.57
N GLY A 122 -15.95 -5.27 -19.98
CA GLY A 122 -17.00 -5.26 -18.95
C GLY A 122 -18.02 -6.38 -19.09
N SER A 123 -17.80 -7.33 -20.01
CA SER A 123 -18.57 -8.57 -20.00
C SER A 123 -18.30 -9.34 -18.71
N ARG A 124 -19.20 -10.26 -18.34
CA ARG A 124 -18.99 -11.12 -17.17
C ARG A 124 -17.72 -11.98 -17.29
N GLU A 125 -17.31 -12.31 -18.51
CA GLU A 125 -16.08 -13.04 -18.78
C GLU A 125 -14.83 -12.16 -18.61
N ASP A 126 -14.87 -10.91 -19.06
CA ASP A 126 -13.80 -9.94 -18.81
C ASP A 126 -13.63 -9.71 -17.30
N LEU A 127 -14.73 -9.56 -16.57
CA LEU A 127 -14.73 -9.36 -15.12
C LEU A 127 -14.23 -10.59 -14.36
N ARG A 128 -14.51 -11.80 -14.87
CA ARG A 128 -13.94 -13.03 -14.33
C ARG A 128 -12.42 -13.05 -14.53
N THR A 129 -11.95 -12.77 -15.74
CA THR A 129 -10.52 -12.70 -16.07
C THR A 129 -9.83 -11.64 -15.20
N ALA A 130 -10.44 -10.46 -15.04
CA ALA A 130 -9.95 -9.41 -14.17
C ALA A 130 -9.86 -9.87 -12.71
N ALA A 131 -10.86 -10.61 -12.20
CA ALA A 131 -10.83 -11.15 -10.85
C ALA A 131 -9.70 -12.18 -10.65
N GLU A 132 -9.43 -13.03 -11.64
CA GLU A 132 -8.34 -14.01 -11.62
C GLU A 132 -6.96 -13.33 -11.61
N LEU A 133 -6.74 -12.38 -12.52
CA LEU A 133 -5.51 -11.59 -12.58
C LEU A 133 -5.30 -10.78 -11.28
N TYR A 134 -6.38 -10.24 -10.73
CA TYR A 134 -6.28 -9.48 -9.49
C TYR A 134 -6.02 -10.38 -8.28
N ALA A 135 -6.56 -11.62 -8.26
CA ALA A 135 -6.21 -12.59 -7.22
C ALA A 135 -4.71 -12.90 -7.21
N GLU A 136 -4.11 -13.07 -8.39
CA GLU A 136 -2.66 -13.24 -8.54
C GLU A 136 -1.89 -12.01 -8.03
N ALA A 137 -2.38 -10.80 -8.32
CA ALA A 137 -1.79 -9.57 -7.79
C ALA A 137 -1.87 -9.52 -6.26
N VAL A 138 -3.01 -9.92 -5.67
CA VAL A 138 -3.20 -10.01 -4.22
C VAL A 138 -2.21 -10.99 -3.59
N ASP A 139 -1.97 -12.15 -4.19
CA ASP A 139 -0.98 -13.10 -3.66
C ASP A 139 0.45 -12.55 -3.74
N ALA A 140 0.82 -11.87 -4.82
CA ALA A 140 2.12 -11.19 -4.89
C ALA A 140 2.27 -10.07 -3.84
N VAL A 141 1.20 -9.32 -3.53
CA VAL A 141 1.17 -8.31 -2.44
C VAL A 141 1.38 -8.98 -1.07
N ARG A 142 0.73 -10.14 -0.84
CA ARG A 142 0.87 -10.92 0.40
C ARG A 142 2.28 -11.45 0.58
N GLU A 143 2.85 -12.06 -0.45
CA GLU A 143 4.22 -12.59 -0.44
C GLU A 143 5.26 -11.50 -0.21
N GLU A 144 5.07 -10.32 -0.81
CA GLU A 144 5.95 -9.17 -0.58
C GLU A 144 5.82 -8.59 0.85
N GLY A 145 4.72 -8.89 1.53
CA GLY A 145 4.42 -8.40 2.87
C GLY A 145 3.96 -6.94 2.88
N LEU A 146 3.23 -6.51 1.85
CA LEU A 146 2.57 -5.20 1.78
C LEU A 146 1.20 -5.25 2.48
N VAL A 147 1.20 -5.75 3.72
CA VAL A 147 0.03 -6.03 4.57
C VAL A 147 -0.96 -4.86 4.71
N PRO A 148 -0.53 -3.59 4.87
CA PRO A 148 -1.44 -2.47 5.19
C PRO A 148 -2.52 -2.19 4.15
N HIS A 149 -2.32 -2.67 2.93
CA HIS A 149 -3.22 -2.46 1.80
C HIS A 149 -4.09 -3.70 1.50
N LEU A 150 -3.85 -4.83 2.17
CA LEU A 150 -4.55 -6.09 1.88
C LEU A 150 -6.06 -5.99 2.06
N GLY A 151 -6.53 -5.25 3.08
CA GLY A 151 -7.97 -5.03 3.28
C GLY A 151 -8.66 -4.42 2.07
N GLY A 152 -8.06 -3.36 1.50
CA GLY A 152 -8.55 -2.74 0.26
C GLY A 152 -8.45 -3.65 -0.95
N HIS A 153 -7.35 -4.40 -1.09
CA HIS A 153 -7.19 -5.39 -2.17
C HIS A 153 -8.25 -6.50 -2.10
N TYR A 154 -8.57 -7.03 -0.93
CA TYR A 154 -9.62 -8.03 -0.77
C TYR A 154 -11.01 -7.48 -1.10
N GLN A 155 -11.30 -6.22 -0.76
CA GLN A 155 -12.55 -5.57 -1.16
C GLN A 155 -12.68 -5.45 -2.68
N VAL A 156 -11.64 -4.97 -3.37
CA VAL A 156 -11.63 -4.88 -4.84
C VAL A 156 -11.80 -6.26 -5.47
N LEU A 157 -11.07 -7.27 -4.99
CA LEU A 157 -11.19 -8.65 -5.48
C LEU A 157 -12.62 -9.19 -5.31
N GLY A 158 -13.23 -8.94 -4.15
CA GLY A 158 -14.62 -9.34 -3.88
C GLY A 158 -15.63 -8.65 -4.80
N GLN A 159 -15.43 -7.36 -5.08
CA GLN A 159 -16.25 -6.61 -6.03
C GLN A 159 -16.13 -7.18 -7.46
N LEU A 160 -14.92 -7.53 -7.92
CA LEU A 160 -14.70 -8.13 -9.23
C LEU A 160 -15.42 -9.48 -9.35
N TRP A 161 -15.28 -10.38 -8.37
CA TRP A 161 -16.00 -11.67 -8.37
C TRP A 161 -17.52 -11.49 -8.36
N ALA A 162 -18.02 -10.56 -7.55
CA ALA A 162 -19.45 -10.26 -7.52
C ALA A 162 -19.96 -9.72 -8.86
N ALA A 163 -19.20 -8.84 -9.52
CA ALA A 163 -19.53 -8.26 -10.82
C ALA A 163 -19.47 -9.30 -11.97
N ALA A 164 -18.56 -10.28 -11.88
CA ALA A 164 -18.56 -11.48 -12.75
C ALA A 164 -19.79 -12.40 -12.50
N GLY A 165 -20.51 -12.15 -11.41
CA GLY A 165 -21.70 -12.85 -10.94
C GLY A 165 -21.40 -14.11 -10.12
N GLU A 166 -20.19 -14.22 -9.58
CA GLU A 166 -19.82 -15.17 -8.52
C GLU A 166 -20.03 -14.52 -7.14
N VAL A 167 -21.29 -14.20 -6.84
CA VAL A 167 -21.65 -13.35 -5.69
C VAL A 167 -21.18 -13.91 -4.35
N GLU A 168 -21.34 -15.22 -4.11
CA GLU A 168 -20.93 -15.83 -2.83
C GLU A 168 -19.41 -15.78 -2.62
N ARG A 169 -18.65 -16.04 -3.69
CA ARG A 169 -17.18 -15.89 -3.68
C ARG A 169 -16.79 -14.43 -3.44
N GLY A 170 -17.47 -13.49 -4.10
CA GLY A 170 -17.27 -12.07 -3.86
C GLY A 170 -17.51 -11.66 -2.41
N ARG A 171 -18.60 -12.15 -1.79
CA ARG A 171 -18.95 -11.90 -0.39
C ARG A 171 -17.90 -12.45 0.59
N GLU A 172 -17.28 -13.58 0.29
CA GLU A 172 -16.19 -14.13 1.10
C GLU A 172 -14.99 -13.17 1.12
N TRP A 173 -14.55 -12.70 -0.04
CA TRP A 173 -13.43 -11.76 -0.16
C TRP A 173 -13.74 -10.40 0.50
N VAL A 174 -14.95 -9.87 0.32
CA VAL A 174 -15.36 -8.63 1.02
C VAL A 174 -15.33 -8.81 2.53
N ARG A 175 -15.83 -9.94 3.06
CA ARG A 175 -15.75 -10.23 4.51
C ARG A 175 -14.31 -10.30 4.99
N ARG A 176 -13.43 -10.96 4.23
CA ARG A 176 -12.00 -11.03 4.55
C ARG A 176 -11.35 -9.65 4.55
N GLY A 177 -11.66 -8.81 3.56
CA GLY A 177 -11.20 -7.42 3.52
C GLY A 177 -11.66 -6.60 4.71
N LYS A 178 -12.91 -6.80 5.15
CA LYS A 178 -13.43 -6.17 6.36
C LYS A 178 -12.66 -6.61 7.62
N VAL A 179 -12.47 -7.91 7.84
CA VAL A 179 -11.70 -8.42 9.00
C VAL A 179 -10.27 -7.89 9.01
N GLU A 180 -9.60 -7.91 7.85
CA GLU A 180 -8.25 -7.36 7.70
C GLU A 180 -8.21 -5.88 8.04
N THR A 181 -9.21 -5.11 7.61
CA THR A 181 -9.29 -3.66 7.90
C THR A 181 -9.63 -3.40 9.36
N GLU A 182 -10.60 -4.14 9.95
CA GLU A 182 -11.02 -4.03 11.34
C GLU A 182 -9.89 -4.32 12.34
N GLY A 183 -8.93 -5.19 11.98
CA GLY A 183 -7.70 -5.39 12.75
C GLY A 183 -6.89 -4.10 12.93
N PHE A 184 -7.06 -3.13 12.02
CA PHE A 184 -6.54 -1.78 12.15
C PHE A 184 -7.57 -0.79 12.71
N GLU A 185 -8.88 -1.13 12.77
CA GLU A 185 -9.96 -0.20 13.15
C GLU A 185 -10.25 0.00 14.63
N GLY A 186 -9.72 -0.86 15.52
CA GLY A 186 -9.77 -0.64 16.97
C GLY A 186 -9.08 0.65 17.48
N VAL A 187 -8.52 1.46 16.57
CA VAL A 187 -7.80 2.72 16.82
C VAL A 187 -8.57 3.95 16.31
N TRP A 188 -9.68 3.78 15.58
CA TRP A 188 -10.38 4.88 14.87
C TRP A 188 -11.76 5.27 15.41
N GLY A 189 -12.19 4.67 16.51
CA GLY A 189 -13.45 4.99 17.19
C GLY A 189 -13.34 6.20 18.11
#